data_AF-A0A1I7SL33-F1
#
_entry.id   AF-A0A1I7SL33-F1
#
_cell.length_a   1.000
_cell.length_b   1.000
_cell.length_c   1.000
_cell.angle_alpha   90.00
_cell.angle_beta   90.00
_cell.angle_gamma   90.00
#
_symmetry.space_group_name_H-M   'P 1'
#
loop_
_entity.id
_entity.type
_entity.pdbx_description
1 polymer ?
#
loop_
_entity_poly.entity_id
_entity_poly.type
_entity_poly.pdbx_seq_one_letter_code
_entity_poly.pdbx_strand_id
1 'polypeptide(L)'
;MVGFDVSLLFLILLAYGLQTGAFPPNHKVNINGKFTCQGKALFGQKRVRVEIWEVDTFRDDHLFSGWPLVDGTYRFTTSHNEYGGIKPYVYIYHSCGGHCRKITFEGDYINPGRTYELKDKGQIAQGCEEQRFPASYGTKPSK
;
A
#
# COMPACT_ATOMS: atom_id res chain seq x y z
N MET A 1 18.12 21.42 -54.99
CA MET A 1 18.03 20.11 -54.29
C MET A 1 18.55 20.31 -52.87
N VAL A 2 17.70 20.67 -51.90
CA VAL A 2 18.09 20.91 -50.49
C VAL A 2 16.98 20.55 -49.48
N GLY A 3 15.82 20.06 -49.95
CA GLY A 3 14.64 19.80 -49.11
C GLY A 3 14.55 18.39 -48.53
N PHE A 4 15.33 17.43 -49.02
CA PHE A 4 15.27 16.04 -48.56
C PHE A 4 16.07 15.80 -47.26
N ASP A 5 17.17 16.53 -47.04
CA ASP A 5 18.04 16.34 -45.86
C ASP A 5 17.43 16.86 -44.56
N VAL A 6 16.67 17.97 -44.61
CA VAL A 6 16.03 18.55 -43.42
C VAL A 6 14.89 17.68 -42.90
N SER A 7 14.15 17.03 -43.81
CA SER A 7 13.05 16.11 -43.48
C SER A 7 13.57 14.83 -42.80
N LEU A 8 14.70 14.29 -43.28
CA LEU A 8 15.32 13.11 -42.69
C LEU A 8 15.87 13.40 -41.30
N LEU A 9 16.48 14.56 -41.07
CA LEU A 9 16.95 15.00 -39.76
C LEU A 9 15.81 15.17 -38.75
N PHE A 10 14.65 15.68 -39.19
CA PHE A 10 13.47 15.82 -38.33
C PHE A 10 12.88 14.46 -37.92
N LEU A 11 12.83 13.50 -38.86
CA LEU A 11 12.39 12.13 -38.58
C LEU A 11 13.37 11.38 -37.67
N ILE A 12 14.67 11.61 -37.84
CA ILE A 12 15.71 11.10 -36.96
C ILE A 12 15.52 11.68 -35.55
N LEU A 13 15.40 12.99 -35.37
CA LEU A 13 15.17 13.61 -34.05
C LEU A 13 13.87 13.12 -33.38
N LEU A 14 12.80 12.90 -34.14
CA LEU A 14 11.55 12.34 -33.62
C LEU A 14 11.73 10.87 -33.16
N ALA A 15 12.48 10.08 -33.93
CA ALA A 15 12.79 8.69 -33.58
C ALA A 15 13.75 8.58 -32.37
N TYR A 16 14.72 9.50 -32.25
CA TYR A 16 15.62 9.58 -31.09
C TYR A 16 14.88 10.07 -29.83
N GLY A 17 13.92 10.99 -29.97
CA GLY A 17 13.09 11.47 -28.85
C GLY A 17 12.16 10.39 -28.25
N LEU A 18 11.79 9.37 -29.03
CA LEU A 18 11.04 8.21 -28.52
C LEU A 18 11.91 7.19 -27.77
N GLN A 19 13.24 7.21 -27.95
CA GLN A 19 14.14 6.21 -27.38
C GLN A 19 14.72 6.60 -26.01
N THR A 20 14.59 7.86 -25.58
CA THR A 20 15.07 8.31 -24.27
C THR A 20 13.98 8.16 -23.21
N GLY A 21 13.83 6.96 -22.63
CA GLY A 21 13.36 6.71 -21.25
C GLY A 21 12.33 7.64 -20.61
N ALA A 22 11.33 8.14 -21.35
CA ALA A 22 10.43 9.22 -20.90
C ALA A 22 9.32 8.78 -19.94
N PHE A 23 9.41 7.55 -19.40
CA PHE A 23 8.47 7.02 -18.43
C PHE A 23 9.20 6.67 -17.13
N PRO A 24 8.66 7.08 -15.98
CA PRO A 24 9.24 6.69 -14.71
C PRO A 24 9.18 5.17 -14.56
N PRO A 25 10.23 4.52 -14.02
CA PRO A 25 10.20 3.10 -13.73
C PRO A 25 9.07 2.79 -12.74
N ASN A 26 8.45 1.62 -12.92
CA ASN A 26 7.43 1.11 -12.02
C ASN A 26 8.07 0.35 -10.85
N HIS A 27 7.85 0.83 -9.63
CA HIS A 27 8.33 0.22 -8.40
C HIS A 27 7.19 -0.55 -7.74
N LYS A 28 7.48 -1.76 -7.25
CA LYS A 28 6.49 -2.61 -6.57
C LYS A 28 6.70 -2.62 -5.07
N VAL A 29 5.60 -2.49 -4.34
CA VAL A 29 5.57 -2.63 -2.87
C VAL A 29 4.79 -3.89 -2.53
N ASN A 30 5.37 -4.74 -1.68
CA ASN A 30 4.74 -5.97 -1.23
C ASN A 30 4.80 -6.04 0.29
N ILE A 31 3.63 -6.11 0.93
CA ILE A 31 3.52 -6.33 2.37
C ILE A 31 2.66 -7.56 2.63
N ASN A 32 3.09 -8.38 3.57
CA ASN A 32 2.37 -9.59 3.94
C ASN A 32 2.72 -9.99 5.37
N GLY A 33 1.76 -10.60 6.05
CA GLY A 33 1.90 -10.98 7.44
C GLY A 33 0.58 -11.37 8.06
N LYS A 34 0.53 -11.29 9.39
CA LYS A 34 -0.65 -11.64 10.17
C LYS A 34 -0.81 -10.70 11.36
N PHE A 35 -2.00 -10.17 11.55
CA PHE A 35 -2.33 -9.43 12.77
C PHE A 35 -3.02 -10.32 13.78
N THR A 36 -2.68 -10.10 15.06
CA THR A 36 -3.41 -10.64 16.19
C THR A 36 -3.92 -9.52 17.07
N CYS A 37 -4.97 -9.82 17.82
CA CYS A 37 -5.51 -8.97 18.85
C CYS A 37 -5.71 -9.79 20.11
N GLN A 38 -5.01 -9.42 21.19
CA GLN A 38 -5.01 -10.15 22.45
C GLN A 38 -4.63 -11.63 22.27
N GLY A 39 -3.65 -11.92 21.42
CA GLY A 39 -3.19 -13.27 21.11
C GLY A 39 -4.17 -14.10 20.27
N LYS A 40 -5.24 -13.51 19.75
CA LYS A 40 -6.25 -14.18 18.92
C LYS A 40 -6.30 -13.60 17.51
N ALA A 41 -6.86 -14.35 16.59
CA ALA A 41 -7.24 -13.85 15.27
C ALA A 41 -8.36 -12.78 15.38
N LEU A 42 -8.66 -12.09 14.26
CA LEU A 42 -9.52 -10.91 14.24
C LEU A 42 -11.04 -11.21 14.23
N PHE A 43 -11.45 -12.44 14.51
CA PHE A 43 -12.85 -12.85 14.59
C PHE A 43 -13.67 -11.99 15.55
N GLY A 44 -14.83 -11.51 15.08
CA GLY A 44 -15.71 -10.66 15.87
C GLY A 44 -15.14 -9.29 16.25
N GLN A 45 -13.93 -8.94 15.80
CA GLN A 45 -13.31 -7.63 16.03
C GLN A 45 -13.76 -6.63 14.97
N LYS A 46 -13.59 -5.33 15.24
CA LYS A 46 -13.66 -4.32 14.17
C LYS A 46 -12.57 -4.58 13.13
N ARG A 47 -12.87 -4.27 11.88
CA ARG A 47 -11.93 -4.47 10.77
C ARG A 47 -10.67 -3.63 10.98
N VAL A 48 -9.53 -4.23 10.65
CA VAL A 48 -8.23 -3.55 10.62
C VAL A 48 -8.06 -3.02 9.21
N ARG A 49 -7.79 -1.72 9.06
CA ARG A 49 -7.51 -1.12 7.77
C ARG A 49 -6.01 -0.91 7.63
N VAL A 50 -5.48 -1.33 6.49
CA VAL A 50 -4.08 -1.13 6.12
C VAL A 50 -4.06 -0.20 4.93
N GLU A 51 -3.27 0.86 5.02
CA GLU A 51 -3.03 1.79 3.93
C GLU A 51 -1.55 1.81 3.60
N ILE A 52 -1.21 1.85 2.30
CA ILE A 52 0.15 2.03 1.81
C ILE A 52 0.18 3.38 1.11
N TRP A 53 1.14 4.20 1.50
CA TRP A 53 1.34 5.54 1.01
C TRP A 53 2.77 5.70 0.50
N GLU A 54 2.99 6.71 -0.32
CA GLU A 54 4.29 7.12 -0.81
C GLU A 54 4.57 8.58 -0.44
N VAL A 55 5.81 8.87 -0.03
CA VAL A 55 6.21 10.24 0.31
C VAL A 55 6.49 11.02 -0.97
N ASP A 56 5.83 12.15 -1.15
CA ASP A 56 6.15 13.09 -2.22
C ASP A 56 6.47 14.47 -1.64
N THR A 57 7.16 15.29 -2.43
CA THR A 57 7.59 16.65 -2.07
C THR A 57 6.40 17.55 -1.73
N PHE A 58 5.28 17.41 -2.46
CA PHE A 58 4.12 18.28 -2.30
C PHE A 58 2.97 17.60 -1.56
N ARG A 59 2.70 16.33 -1.88
CA ARG A 59 1.61 15.58 -1.29
C ARG A 59 1.85 14.10 -1.44
N ASP A 60 1.87 13.40 -0.31
CA ASP A 60 1.96 11.96 -0.29
C ASP A 60 0.84 11.29 -1.07
N ASP A 61 1.22 10.28 -1.84
CA ASP A 61 0.33 9.52 -2.70
C ASP A 61 -0.22 8.30 -1.97
N HIS A 62 -1.55 8.17 -1.97
CA HIS A 62 -2.19 6.97 -1.47
C HIS A 62 -2.13 5.86 -2.52
N LEU A 63 -1.33 4.83 -2.26
CA LEU A 63 -1.12 3.73 -3.19
C LEU A 63 -2.13 2.59 -3.03
N PHE A 64 -2.61 2.35 -1.80
CA PHE A 64 -3.46 1.20 -1.51
C PHE A 64 -4.20 1.36 -0.19
N SER A 65 -5.45 0.88 -0.13
CA SER A 65 -6.17 0.61 1.11
C SER A 65 -6.79 -0.80 1.04
N GLY A 66 -6.68 -1.55 2.12
CA GLY A 66 -7.25 -2.88 2.20
C GLY A 66 -7.41 -3.39 3.62
N TRP A 67 -7.92 -4.61 3.72
CA TRP A 67 -8.27 -5.24 4.97
C TRP A 67 -7.69 -6.64 5.04
N PRO A 68 -7.03 -7.01 6.15
CA PRO A 68 -6.69 -8.39 6.42
C PRO A 68 -7.95 -9.26 6.40
N LEU A 69 -7.75 -10.55 6.18
CA LEU A 69 -8.79 -11.55 6.38
C LEU A 69 -9.15 -11.65 7.87
N VAL A 70 -10.28 -12.28 8.16
CA VAL A 70 -10.76 -12.43 9.53
C VAL A 70 -9.82 -13.28 10.41
N ASP A 71 -9.00 -14.14 9.81
CA ASP A 71 -7.95 -14.86 10.53
C ASP A 71 -6.72 -13.98 10.86
N GLY A 72 -6.72 -12.74 10.38
CA GLY A 72 -5.66 -11.73 10.55
C GLY A 72 -4.65 -11.70 9.41
N THR A 73 -4.69 -12.63 8.46
CA THR A 73 -3.68 -12.70 7.38
C THR A 73 -3.90 -11.61 6.33
N TYR A 74 -2.82 -11.07 5.81
CA TYR A 74 -2.86 -10.12 4.70
C TYR A 74 -1.71 -10.37 3.73
N ARG A 75 -1.96 -10.05 2.46
CA ARG A 75 -0.97 -10.03 1.39
C ARG A 75 -1.40 -8.97 0.39
N PHE A 76 -0.71 -7.84 0.40
CA PHE A 76 -1.00 -6.72 -0.47
C PHE A 76 0.19 -6.44 -1.37
N THR A 77 -0.12 -6.18 -2.63
CA THR A 77 0.84 -5.78 -3.66
C THR A 77 0.29 -4.54 -4.33
N THR A 78 1.09 -3.48 -4.38
CA THR A 78 0.80 -2.26 -5.13
C THR A 78 2.05 -1.83 -5.90
N SER A 79 1.90 -0.85 -6.78
CA SER A 79 3.02 -0.29 -7.54
C SER A 79 2.84 1.19 -7.80
N HIS A 80 3.94 1.90 -7.94
CA HIS A 80 3.95 3.33 -8.23
C HIS A 80 5.08 3.67 -9.22
N ASN A 81 4.87 4.66 -10.10
CA ASN A 81 5.85 5.04 -11.12
C ASN A 81 6.63 6.26 -10.64
N GLU A 82 7.94 6.13 -10.42
CA GLU A 82 8.76 7.25 -9.94
C GLU A 82 10.21 7.18 -10.43
N TYR A 83 10.78 8.32 -10.88
CA TYR A 83 12.15 8.37 -11.40
C TYR A 83 13.22 8.19 -10.31
N GLY A 84 12.96 8.63 -9.08
CA GLY A 84 13.91 8.63 -7.97
C GLY A 84 13.89 7.40 -7.08
N GLY A 85 13.05 6.41 -7.41
CA GLY A 85 12.67 5.36 -6.46
C GLY A 85 11.56 5.83 -5.52
N ILE A 86 10.98 4.90 -4.78
CA ILE A 86 9.86 5.15 -3.85
C ILE A 86 10.32 5.00 -2.39
N LYS A 87 9.67 5.72 -1.48
CA LYS A 87 9.81 5.71 -0.02
C LYS A 87 8.46 5.38 0.64
N PRO A 88 7.97 4.14 0.48
CA PRO A 88 6.64 3.80 0.95
C PRO A 88 6.58 3.79 2.47
N TYR A 89 5.40 4.06 3.01
CA TYR A 89 5.08 3.84 4.40
C TYR A 89 3.67 3.25 4.55
N VAL A 90 3.43 2.63 5.69
CA VAL A 90 2.20 1.88 5.96
C VAL A 90 1.52 2.41 7.20
N TYR A 91 0.23 2.72 7.08
CA TYR A 91 -0.64 2.94 8.22
C TYR A 91 -1.47 1.71 8.52
N ILE A 92 -1.60 1.41 9.81
CA ILE A 92 -2.50 0.37 10.33
C ILE A 92 -3.48 1.03 11.28
N TYR A 93 -4.75 1.04 10.91
CA TYR A 93 -5.84 1.50 11.76
C TYR A 93 -6.52 0.31 12.40
N HIS A 94 -6.60 0.29 13.74
CA HIS A 94 -7.27 -0.76 14.48
C HIS A 94 -7.90 -0.24 15.77
N SER A 95 -8.81 -1.01 16.35
CA SER A 95 -9.39 -0.72 17.67
C SER A 95 -9.16 -1.84 18.69
N CYS A 96 -8.20 -2.73 18.42
CA CYS A 96 -7.76 -3.72 19.39
C CYS A 96 -7.29 -3.04 20.69
N GLY A 97 -7.94 -3.37 21.82
CA GLY A 97 -7.73 -2.68 23.11
C GLY A 97 -8.72 -1.54 23.39
N GLY A 98 -9.76 -1.37 22.56
CA GLY A 98 -10.92 -0.52 22.86
C GLY A 98 -10.91 0.85 22.16
N HIS A 99 -9.76 1.50 22.07
CA HIS A 99 -9.62 2.78 21.35
C HIS A 99 -9.12 2.59 19.93
N CYS A 100 -9.59 3.45 19.01
CA CYS A 100 -9.04 3.53 17.67
C CYS A 100 -7.62 4.07 17.72
N ARG A 101 -6.70 3.36 17.07
CA ARG A 101 -5.29 3.71 16.99
C ARG A 101 -4.75 3.55 15.57
N LYS A 102 -3.73 4.36 15.27
CA LYS A 102 -2.95 4.31 14.03
C LYS A 102 -1.50 3.95 14.37
N ILE A 103 -0.97 2.94 13.70
CA ILE A 103 0.45 2.59 13.73
C ILE A 103 1.06 2.98 12.39
N THR A 104 2.28 3.50 12.40
CA THR A 104 3.03 3.87 11.20
C THR A 104 4.28 2.98 11.08
N PHE A 105 4.52 2.43 9.89
CA PHE A 105 5.74 1.70 9.55
C PHE A 105 6.38 2.36 8.34
N GLU A 106 7.69 2.60 8.38
CA GLU A 106 8.44 3.35 7.36
C GLU A 106 9.84 2.76 7.16
N GLY A 107 10.53 3.20 6.10
CA GLY A 107 11.90 2.78 5.78
C GLY A 107 12.01 1.29 5.46
N ASP A 108 13.05 0.62 5.96
CA ASP A 108 13.27 -0.81 5.71
C ASP A 108 12.24 -1.72 6.41
N TYR A 109 11.38 -1.15 7.27
CA TYR A 109 10.47 -1.86 8.15
C TYR A 109 8.99 -1.63 7.82
N ILE A 110 8.65 -1.24 6.57
CA ILE A 110 7.26 -1.05 6.13
C ILE A 110 6.35 -2.26 6.36
N ASN A 111 6.94 -3.46 6.45
CA ASN A 111 6.22 -4.68 6.79
C ASN A 111 6.40 -5.01 8.27
N PRO A 112 5.33 -5.02 9.10
CA PRO A 112 5.41 -5.31 10.54
C PRO A 112 5.89 -6.74 10.86
N GLY A 113 6.03 -7.60 9.86
CA GLY A 113 6.64 -8.92 9.97
C GLY A 113 5.63 -10.06 9.90
N ARG A 114 6.08 -11.28 10.22
CA ARG A 114 5.27 -12.51 10.08
C ARG A 114 4.01 -12.47 10.95
N THR A 115 4.09 -11.94 12.16
CA THR A 115 2.96 -11.80 13.07
C THR A 115 3.15 -10.55 13.92
N TYR A 116 2.09 -9.74 14.04
CA TYR A 116 2.12 -8.48 14.77
C TYR A 116 0.90 -8.35 15.70
N GLU A 117 1.16 -8.14 16.99
CA GLU A 117 0.12 -7.99 18.02
C GLU A 117 -0.32 -6.53 18.11
N LEU A 118 -1.61 -6.28 17.85
CA LEU A 118 -2.17 -4.95 17.75
C LEU A 118 -2.55 -4.33 19.09
N LYS A 119 -2.76 -5.13 20.15
CA LYS A 119 -3.35 -4.63 21.41
C LYS A 119 -2.60 -3.40 21.93
N ASP A 120 -3.34 -2.29 22.03
CA ASP A 120 -2.88 -1.01 22.58
C ASP A 120 -1.64 -0.41 21.90
N LYS A 121 -1.33 -0.82 20.66
CA LYS A 121 -0.26 -0.26 19.85
C LYS A 121 -0.73 0.94 19.02
N GLY A 122 0.19 1.84 18.71
CA GLY A 122 -0.08 3.04 17.92
C GLY A 122 -0.60 4.23 18.72
N GLN A 123 -0.77 5.34 18.02
CA GLN A 123 -1.29 6.59 18.56
C GLN A 123 -2.82 6.62 18.43
N ILE A 124 -3.51 7.31 19.35
CA ILE A 124 -4.96 7.50 19.24
C ILE A 124 -5.28 8.17 17.90
N ALA A 125 -6.25 7.60 17.20
CA ALA A 125 -6.66 8.07 15.88
C ALA A 125 -8.18 8.15 15.77
N GLN A 126 -8.63 8.92 14.80
CA GLN A 126 -10.02 8.91 14.35
C GLN A 126 -10.13 8.06 13.07
N GLY A 127 -11.33 7.61 12.72
CA GLY A 127 -11.58 6.98 11.41
C GLY A 127 -11.24 5.49 11.31
N CYS A 128 -11.14 4.77 12.43
CA CYS A 128 -11.22 3.31 12.39
C CYS A 128 -12.58 2.88 11.82
N GLU A 129 -12.56 1.78 11.09
CA GLU A 129 -13.77 1.27 10.48
C GLU A 129 -14.80 0.81 11.51
N GLU A 130 -16.07 1.13 11.24
CA GLU A 130 -17.18 0.74 12.11
C GLU A 130 -17.58 -0.73 11.91
N GLN A 131 -17.29 -1.29 10.73
CA GLN A 131 -17.61 -2.67 10.38
C GLN A 131 -16.81 -3.67 11.23
N ARG A 132 -17.46 -4.78 11.56
CA ARG A 132 -16.84 -5.92 12.27
C ARG A 132 -16.66 -7.09 11.33
N PHE A 133 -15.61 -7.86 11.58
CA PHE A 133 -15.49 -9.20 11.02
C PHE A 133 -16.62 -10.10 11.55
N PRO A 134 -17.07 -11.08 10.76
CA PRO A 134 -18.04 -12.05 11.22
C PRO A 134 -17.49 -12.85 12.43
N ALA A 135 -18.38 -13.24 13.32
CA ALA A 135 -18.04 -13.97 14.54
C ALA A 135 -17.66 -15.44 14.29
N SER A 136 -17.87 -15.96 13.08
CA SER A 136 -17.55 -17.33 12.65
C SER A 136 -16.88 -17.34 11.27
N TYR A 137 -16.07 -18.37 11.01
CA TYR A 137 -15.51 -18.65 9.69
C TYR A 137 -16.46 -19.62 8.94
N GLY A 138 -16.94 -19.21 7.77
CA GLY A 138 -17.82 -19.99 6.89
C GLY A 138 -19.13 -19.24 6.62
N THR A 139 -19.48 -18.85 5.40
CA THR A 139 -19.11 -19.30 4.06
C THR A 139 -18.77 -18.10 3.15
N LYS A 140 -17.84 -18.28 2.21
CA LYS A 140 -17.72 -17.38 1.05
C LYS A 140 -19.10 -17.29 0.35
N PRO A 141 -19.56 -16.12 -0.10
CA PRO A 141 -20.23 -16.08 -1.39
C PRO A 141 -19.13 -16.27 -2.45
N SER A 142 -19.08 -17.46 -3.03
CA SER A 142 -18.45 -17.66 -4.34
C SER A 142 -19.23 -16.76 -5.31
N LYS A 143 -18.55 -15.82 -5.96
CA LYS A 143 -19.04 -15.29 -7.23
C LYS A 143 -18.81 -16.32 -8.32
#